data_AF-A0A2S8GNU6-F1
#
_entry.id   AF-A0A2S8GNU6-F1
#
_cell.length_a   1.000
_cell.length_b   1.000
_cell.length_c   1.000
_cell.angle_alpha   90.00
_cell.angle_beta   90.00
_cell.angle_gamma   90.00
#
_symmetry.space_group_name_H-M   'P 1'
#
loop_
_entity.id
_entity.type
_entity.pdbx_description
1 polymer ?
#
loop_
_entity_poly.entity_id
_entity_poly.type
_entity_poly.pdbx_seq_one_letter_code
_entity_poly.pdbx_strand_id
1 'polypeptide(L)'
;MADAEQLLQWIEEGIVTYGEDLGGWTRLHDGALQLFDGRITLRAEHFPQESPTPNDFVAHCHVYATLHEYDDEVLDACLFGMADDLEAALRQVAGLWITCVAGPIRSFLDNKPVSMTCQAGVEGGDLSAGYAPGDFGLSGLRAFVGPSVARGFEGQEEVQTKLDDSKPWFRYAAESAAPRRVHLVKATILVQENGIWDRELEIDGHEVAHHDPNWPAGIACQSPGYMTRFAVFEYPRNSQAIAHRQELERTIDYFIDHFSNVESVDALMEQMIDQGFDPDMVHDVESTATIAFGRTYFQGRGIQYSPTIIRARRSGKVEPNVPLMSLPVYNRALALCSAARERLSEEEFQSLCIYNAESQALLQAIEGGVTAQDLPGIKLYPSIVPQRGVSQQTMDAAMAVLEGMLGKKRQDKTKKPWWKFW
;
A
#
# COMPACT_ATOMS: atom_id res chain seq x y z
N MET A 1 17.56 16.14 16.20
CA MET A 1 17.93 15.24 17.32
C MET A 1 17.11 15.53 18.58
N ALA A 2 17.01 16.78 19.05
CA ALA A 2 16.19 17.12 20.23
C ALA A 2 14.72 16.67 20.11
N ASP A 3 14.07 16.93 18.97
CA ASP A 3 12.64 16.59 18.78
C ASP A 3 12.35 15.08 18.85
N ALA A 4 13.23 14.27 18.26
CA ALA A 4 13.10 12.82 18.25
C ALA A 4 13.28 12.22 19.65
N GLU A 5 14.26 12.71 20.42
CA GLU A 5 14.46 12.30 21.81
C GLU A 5 13.28 12.73 22.69
N GLN A 6 12.78 13.95 22.49
CA GLN A 6 11.60 14.46 23.20
C GLN A 6 10.33 13.65 22.88
N LEU A 7 10.15 13.24 21.62
CA LEU A 7 9.07 12.35 21.21
C LEU A 7 9.14 11.01 21.95
N LEU A 8 10.33 10.40 22.03
CA LEU A 8 10.52 9.16 22.78
C LEU A 8 10.23 9.34 24.28
N GLN A 9 10.63 10.47 24.88
CA GLN A 9 10.28 10.78 26.28
C GLN A 9 8.76 10.83 26.50
N TRP A 10 8.01 11.50 25.60
CA TRP A 10 6.56 11.56 25.72
C TRP A 10 5.89 10.20 25.49
N ILE A 11 6.44 9.36 24.61
CA ILE A 11 5.99 7.98 24.45
C ILE A 11 6.22 7.20 25.77
N GLU A 12 7.41 7.30 26.37
CA GLU A 12 7.72 6.65 27.65
C GLU A 12 6.78 7.12 28.77
N GLU A 13 6.64 8.42 28.96
CA GLU A 13 5.74 9.02 29.95
C GLU A 13 4.30 8.54 29.76
N GLY A 14 3.83 8.50 28.51
CA GLY A 14 2.49 8.06 28.20
C GLY A 14 2.26 6.56 28.46
N ILE A 15 3.24 5.70 28.16
CA ILE A 15 3.18 4.28 28.50
C ILE A 15 3.21 4.07 30.03
N VAL A 16 4.07 4.79 30.75
CA VAL A 16 4.14 4.69 32.23
C VAL A 16 2.86 5.19 32.88
N THR A 17 2.24 6.25 32.35
CA THR A 17 1.06 6.88 32.95
C THR A 17 -0.24 6.18 32.57
N TYR A 18 -0.37 5.76 31.31
CA TYR A 18 -1.64 5.31 30.71
C TYR A 18 -1.54 3.92 30.07
N GLY A 19 -0.41 3.22 30.22
CA GLY A 19 -0.15 2.00 29.48
C GLY A 19 -1.14 0.87 29.77
N GLU A 20 -1.75 0.82 30.95
CA GLU A 20 -2.65 -0.28 31.37
C GLU A 20 -2.02 -1.66 31.00
N ASP A 21 -2.59 -2.37 30.03
CA ASP A 21 -2.11 -3.65 29.51
C ASP A 21 -0.78 -3.58 28.71
N LEU A 22 -0.28 -2.38 28.41
CA LEU A 22 1.01 -2.10 27.77
C LEU A 22 2.19 -2.12 28.77
N GLY A 23 1.97 -2.72 29.95
CA GLY A 23 2.94 -2.77 31.05
C GLY A 23 4.25 -3.50 30.73
N GLY A 24 5.19 -3.37 31.68
CA GLY A 24 6.58 -3.83 31.59
C GLY A 24 7.52 -2.70 32.00
N TRP A 25 8.81 -2.99 32.19
CA TRP A 25 9.78 -1.92 32.42
C TRP A 25 10.10 -1.17 31.11
N THR A 26 10.37 0.13 31.25
CA THR A 26 10.85 1.01 30.18
C THR A 26 12.25 1.51 30.49
N ARG A 27 13.03 1.83 29.45
CA ARG A 27 14.33 2.48 29.62
C ARG A 27 14.67 3.33 28.40
N LEU A 28 14.67 4.64 28.59
CA LEU A 28 15.28 5.58 27.64
C LEU A 28 16.79 5.69 27.88
N HIS A 29 17.60 5.36 26.88
CA HIS A 29 19.05 5.50 26.92
C HIS A 29 19.64 5.70 25.53
N ASP A 30 20.60 6.64 25.39
CA ASP A 30 21.33 6.91 24.16
C ASP A 30 20.43 7.11 22.91
N GLY A 31 19.35 7.87 23.08
CA GLY A 31 18.40 8.19 22.00
C GLY A 31 17.55 7.01 21.53
N ALA A 32 17.44 5.95 22.35
CA ALA A 32 16.60 4.79 22.07
C ALA A 32 15.76 4.43 23.31
N LEU A 33 14.50 4.07 23.09
CA LEU A 33 13.57 3.71 24.16
C LEU A 33 13.28 2.21 24.14
N GLN A 34 13.70 1.49 25.17
CA GLN A 34 13.33 0.10 25.36
C GLN A 34 11.94 0.02 26.03
N LEU A 35 11.05 -0.80 25.48
CA LEU A 35 9.70 -1.03 26.00
C LEU A 35 9.43 -2.52 26.20
N PHE A 36 8.36 -2.81 26.93
CA PHE A 36 7.82 -4.17 27.11
C PHE A 36 8.86 -5.15 27.65
N ASP A 37 9.51 -4.77 28.74
CA ASP A 37 10.58 -5.55 29.35
C ASP A 37 11.82 -5.75 28.46
N GLY A 38 12.06 -4.77 27.57
CA GLY A 38 13.18 -4.79 26.63
C GLY A 38 12.97 -5.69 25.42
N ARG A 39 11.73 -6.14 25.17
CA ARG A 39 11.38 -6.98 24.01
C ARG A 39 11.38 -6.18 22.70
N ILE A 40 11.23 -4.86 22.80
CA ILE A 40 11.40 -3.95 21.66
C ILE A 40 12.31 -2.77 22.01
N THR A 41 12.94 -2.22 20.99
CA THR A 41 13.64 -0.93 21.05
C THR A 41 13.03 0.03 20.04
N LEU A 42 12.68 1.23 20.50
CA LEU A 42 12.19 2.31 19.65
C LEU A 42 13.31 3.29 19.30
N ARG A 43 13.29 3.75 18.04
CA ARG A 43 13.99 4.93 17.56
C ARG A 43 13.00 5.84 16.85
N ALA A 44 13.24 7.14 16.85
CA ALA A 44 12.37 8.10 16.19
C ALA A 44 13.16 9.03 15.27
N GLU A 45 12.51 9.42 14.18
CA GLU A 45 12.99 10.46 13.27
C GLU A 45 11.87 11.48 13.06
N HIS A 46 12.21 12.76 13.10
CA HIS A 46 11.32 13.87 12.78
C HIS A 46 11.76 14.46 11.44
N PHE A 47 10.85 14.48 10.47
CA PHE A 47 11.07 15.04 9.14
C PHE A 47 10.46 16.43 9.09
N PRO A 48 11.27 17.50 9.28
CA PRO A 48 10.75 18.85 9.17
C PRO A 48 10.26 19.10 7.74
N GLN A 49 9.06 19.67 7.58
CA GLN A 49 8.56 20.04 6.26
C GLN A 49 9.47 21.11 5.62
N GLU A 50 9.87 20.89 4.36
CA GLU A 50 10.69 21.84 3.58
C GLU A 50 9.91 23.13 3.19
N SER A 51 8.59 23.16 3.36
CA SER A 51 7.77 24.36 3.14
C SER A 51 6.66 24.44 4.19
N PRO A 52 6.81 25.26 5.24
CA PRO A 52 5.70 25.56 6.12
C PRO A 52 4.70 26.41 5.34
N THR A 53 3.49 25.90 5.11
CA THR A 53 2.36 26.82 5.01
C THR A 53 2.30 27.59 6.33
N PRO A 54 2.22 28.93 6.34
CA PRO A 54 2.48 29.74 7.55
C PRO A 54 1.57 29.48 8.77
N ASN A 55 0.54 28.63 8.65
CA ASN A 55 -0.50 28.45 9.65
C ASN A 55 -0.74 26.98 10.08
N ASP A 56 0.00 26.00 9.55
CA ASP A 56 -0.20 24.59 9.91
C ASP A 56 1.09 24.01 10.50
N PHE A 57 1.17 23.87 11.82
CA PHE A 57 2.28 23.11 12.44
C PHE A 57 1.98 21.63 12.31
N VAL A 58 2.61 21.00 11.31
CA VAL A 58 2.56 19.57 11.05
C VAL A 58 3.87 18.93 11.49
N ALA A 59 3.77 17.93 12.36
CA ALA A 59 4.90 17.06 12.70
C ALA A 59 4.76 15.74 11.94
N HIS A 60 5.68 15.47 11.01
CA HIS A 60 5.80 14.18 10.33
C HIS A 60 6.93 13.39 10.98
N CYS A 61 6.58 12.29 11.65
CA CYS A 61 7.54 11.48 12.39
C CYS A 61 7.47 10.01 11.99
N HIS A 62 8.62 9.37 11.96
CA HIS A 62 8.74 7.92 11.90
C HIS A 62 9.16 7.39 13.26
N VAL A 63 8.47 6.36 13.74
CA VAL A 63 8.86 5.63 14.96
C VAL A 63 9.13 4.17 14.60
N TYR A 64 10.40 3.81 14.63
CA TYR A 64 10.91 2.49 14.30
C TYR A 64 10.92 1.61 15.55
N ALA A 65 10.23 0.48 15.51
CA ALA A 65 10.23 -0.54 16.56
C ALA A 65 10.98 -1.79 16.10
N THR A 66 12.15 -2.04 16.68
CA THR A 66 12.91 -3.29 16.49
C THR A 66 12.34 -4.37 17.41
N LEU A 67 11.96 -5.53 16.84
CA LEU A 67 11.40 -6.66 17.57
C LEU A 67 12.47 -7.72 17.89
N HIS A 68 13.00 -7.70 19.11
CA HIS A 68 14.15 -8.55 19.48
C HIS A 68 13.84 -10.05 19.56
N GLU A 69 12.56 -10.43 19.70
CA GLU A 69 12.13 -11.84 19.66
C GLU A 69 11.85 -12.35 18.23
N TYR A 70 11.99 -11.47 17.24
CA TYR A 70 11.62 -11.72 15.85
C TYR A 70 12.76 -11.37 14.90
N ASP A 71 13.97 -11.83 15.18
CA ASP A 71 15.14 -11.65 14.29
C ASP A 71 15.49 -10.17 14.05
N ASP A 72 15.20 -9.31 15.04
CA ASP A 72 15.38 -7.85 14.98
C ASP A 72 14.63 -7.19 13.81
N GLU A 73 13.50 -7.76 13.40
CA GLU A 73 12.59 -7.15 12.42
C GLU A 73 12.21 -5.72 12.86
N VAL A 74 12.28 -4.77 11.93
CA VAL A 74 11.99 -3.35 12.18
C VAL A 74 10.62 -3.00 11.61
N LEU A 75 9.75 -2.50 12.48
CA LEU A 75 8.43 -1.98 12.12
C LEU A 75 8.49 -0.45 12.09
N ASP A 76 8.12 0.17 10.99
CA ASP A 76 8.12 1.63 10.85
C ASP A 76 6.69 2.19 10.90
N ALA A 77 6.43 3.03 11.91
CA ALA A 77 5.20 3.78 12.05
C ALA A 77 5.37 5.22 11.57
N CYS A 78 4.88 5.52 10.36
CA CYS A 78 4.72 6.90 9.88
C CYS A 78 3.50 7.57 10.52
N LEU A 79 3.73 8.65 11.26
CA LEU A 79 2.75 9.34 12.10
C LEU A 79 2.74 10.84 11.82
N PHE A 80 1.54 11.42 11.83
CA PHE A 80 1.32 12.85 11.63
C PHE A 80 0.60 13.47 12.84
N GLY A 81 1.17 14.54 13.37
CA GLY A 81 0.53 15.41 14.34
C GLY A 81 0.22 16.77 13.73
N MET A 82 -0.95 17.33 14.03
CA MET A 82 -1.36 18.66 13.55
C MET A 82 -1.90 19.48 14.72
N ALA A 83 -1.24 20.58 15.05
CA ALA A 83 -1.59 21.42 16.19
C ALA A 83 -1.21 22.89 15.95
N ASP A 84 -1.45 23.72 16.97
CA ASP A 84 -1.14 25.15 16.96
C ASP A 84 0.37 25.44 17.06
N ASP A 85 1.17 24.46 17.48
CA ASP A 85 2.63 24.52 17.54
C ASP A 85 3.27 23.12 17.40
N LEU A 86 4.60 23.09 17.20
CA LEU A 86 5.35 21.85 17.00
C LEU A 86 5.34 20.94 18.23
N GLU A 87 5.42 21.49 19.45
CA GLU A 87 5.40 20.68 20.68
C GLU A 87 4.07 19.91 20.79
N ALA A 88 2.96 20.61 20.61
CA ALA A 88 1.62 20.04 20.61
C ALA A 88 1.44 19.03 19.47
N ALA A 89 2.00 19.30 18.28
CA ALA A 89 1.96 18.36 17.16
C ALA A 89 2.73 17.06 17.49
N LEU A 90 3.94 17.15 18.05
CA LEU A 90 4.72 15.99 18.47
C LEU A 90 4.06 15.23 19.64
N ARG A 91 3.40 15.92 20.59
CA ARG A 91 2.59 15.26 21.63
C ARG A 91 1.42 14.47 21.03
N GLN A 92 0.79 14.98 19.97
CA GLN A 92 -0.22 14.22 19.25
C GLN A 92 0.37 12.99 18.56
N VAL A 93 1.56 13.09 17.96
CA VAL A 93 2.29 11.94 17.40
C VAL A 93 2.52 10.88 18.48
N ALA A 94 3.03 11.26 19.66
CA ALA A 94 3.23 10.35 20.78
C ALA A 94 1.91 9.66 21.19
N GLY A 95 0.83 10.43 21.33
CA GLY A 95 -0.50 9.92 21.66
C GLY A 95 -1.04 8.94 20.63
N LEU A 96 -0.85 9.20 19.33
CA LEU A 96 -1.23 8.29 18.25
C LEU A 96 -0.42 6.98 18.30
N TRP A 97 0.89 7.06 18.55
CA TRP A 97 1.73 5.86 18.68
C TRP A 97 1.25 4.98 19.84
N ILE A 98 1.04 5.57 21.02
CA ILE A 98 0.56 4.84 22.22
C ILE A 98 -0.82 4.23 21.97
N THR A 99 -1.74 5.00 21.40
CA THR A 99 -3.14 4.58 21.25
C THR A 99 -3.33 3.55 20.13
N CYS A 100 -2.65 3.72 19.00
CA CYS A 100 -2.92 2.95 17.78
C CYS A 100 -1.84 1.93 17.43
N VAL A 101 -0.58 2.14 17.83
CA VAL A 101 0.56 1.32 17.37
C VAL A 101 1.05 0.38 18.47
N ALA A 102 1.17 0.87 19.71
CA ALA A 102 1.68 0.09 20.83
C ALA A 102 0.84 -1.16 21.12
N GLY A 103 -0.50 -1.04 21.09
CA GLY A 103 -1.44 -2.14 21.29
C GLY A 103 -1.25 -3.31 20.32
N PRO A 104 -1.28 -3.08 18.99
CA PRO A 104 -0.95 -4.09 17.99
C PRO A 104 0.39 -4.79 18.20
N ILE A 105 1.47 -4.02 18.45
CA ILE A 105 2.81 -4.58 18.68
C ILE A 105 2.80 -5.44 19.95
N ARG A 106 2.28 -4.93 21.06
CA ARG A 106 2.21 -5.68 22.32
C ARG A 106 1.36 -6.94 22.20
N SER A 107 0.21 -6.84 21.54
CA SER A 107 -0.68 -7.98 21.31
C SER A 107 -0.02 -9.05 20.46
N PHE A 108 0.74 -8.62 19.45
CA PHE A 108 1.54 -9.50 18.61
C PHE A 108 2.64 -10.21 19.40
N LEU A 109 3.38 -9.50 20.24
CA LEU A 109 4.40 -10.07 21.11
C LEU A 109 3.82 -11.06 22.12
N ASP A 110 2.66 -10.75 22.71
CA ASP A 110 2.01 -11.61 23.72
C ASP A 110 1.15 -12.73 23.12
N ASN A 111 0.94 -12.70 21.80
CA ASN A 111 0.02 -13.58 21.08
C ASN A 111 -1.39 -13.62 21.67
N LYS A 112 -1.88 -12.45 22.11
CA LYS A 112 -3.25 -12.27 22.60
C LYS A 112 -3.64 -10.79 22.45
N PRO A 113 -4.93 -10.48 22.28
CA PRO A 113 -5.40 -9.09 22.30
C PRO A 113 -5.07 -8.40 23.63
N VAL A 114 -4.56 -7.17 23.59
CA VAL A 114 -4.39 -6.28 24.73
C VAL A 114 -4.88 -4.86 24.40
N SER A 115 -5.25 -4.08 25.42
CA SER A 115 -5.78 -2.72 25.24
C SER A 115 -6.99 -2.73 24.29
N MET A 116 -7.15 -1.71 23.43
CA MET A 116 -8.22 -1.65 22.41
C MET A 116 -7.87 -2.40 21.11
N THR A 117 -6.99 -3.41 21.17
CA THR A 117 -6.56 -4.20 20.00
C THR A 117 -7.46 -5.42 19.84
N CYS A 118 -7.71 -5.85 18.61
CA CYS A 118 -8.29 -7.17 18.35
C CYS A 118 -7.39 -8.06 17.50
N GLN A 119 -7.52 -9.37 17.66
CA GLN A 119 -6.97 -10.35 16.72
C GLN A 119 -7.96 -10.53 15.56
N ALA A 120 -7.48 -10.36 14.33
CA ALA A 120 -8.29 -10.45 13.11
C ALA A 120 -8.51 -11.90 12.66
N GLY A 121 -9.63 -12.15 11.97
CA GLY A 121 -9.91 -13.40 11.24
C GLY A 121 -10.14 -14.62 12.13
N VAL A 122 -10.62 -14.43 13.36
CA VAL A 122 -10.86 -15.52 14.32
C VAL A 122 -12.29 -16.04 14.15
N GLU A 123 -12.44 -17.25 13.60
CA GLU A 123 -13.74 -17.88 13.38
C GLU A 123 -14.53 -18.01 14.69
N GLY A 124 -15.74 -17.44 14.74
CA GLY A 124 -16.56 -17.41 15.95
C GLY A 124 -16.00 -16.52 17.07
N GLY A 125 -15.08 -15.61 16.76
CA GLY A 125 -14.44 -14.72 17.73
C GLY A 125 -15.42 -13.85 18.51
N ASP A 126 -15.10 -13.64 19.79
CA ASP A 126 -15.79 -12.72 20.68
C ASP A 126 -15.10 -11.35 20.66
N LEU A 127 -15.75 -10.37 20.02
CA LEU A 127 -15.25 -8.99 19.94
C LEU A 127 -15.06 -8.36 21.32
N SER A 128 -15.87 -8.72 22.32
CA SER A 128 -15.73 -8.19 23.68
C SER A 128 -14.47 -8.71 24.39
N ALA A 129 -13.94 -9.85 23.93
CA ALA A 129 -12.66 -10.41 24.36
C ALA A 129 -11.50 -10.07 23.40
N GLY A 130 -11.73 -9.19 22.41
CA GLY A 130 -10.72 -8.77 21.43
C GLY A 130 -10.48 -9.76 20.29
N TYR A 131 -11.39 -10.68 20.00
CA TYR A 131 -11.26 -11.61 18.86
C TYR A 131 -12.29 -11.28 17.79
N ALA A 132 -11.83 -10.76 16.65
CA ALA A 132 -12.69 -10.30 15.57
C ALA A 132 -12.88 -11.39 14.50
N PRO A 133 -14.13 -11.69 14.09
CA PRO A 133 -14.39 -12.58 12.97
C PRO A 133 -13.95 -11.98 11.63
N GLY A 134 -14.01 -10.65 11.47
CA GLY A 134 -13.51 -9.97 10.28
C GLY A 134 -11.97 -10.01 10.19
N ASP A 135 -11.44 -10.18 8.97
CA ASP A 135 -9.99 -10.25 8.74
C ASP A 135 -9.36 -8.89 8.35
N PHE A 136 -10.17 -7.83 8.23
CA PHE A 136 -9.72 -6.49 7.82
C PHE A 136 -8.97 -6.44 6.47
N GLY A 137 -9.06 -7.48 5.64
CA GLY A 137 -8.26 -7.64 4.42
C GLY A 137 -6.92 -8.35 4.61
N LEU A 138 -6.66 -8.94 5.78
CA LEU A 138 -5.45 -9.71 6.13
C LEU A 138 -5.77 -11.22 6.23
N SER A 139 -6.47 -11.74 5.23
CA SER A 139 -7.00 -13.10 5.24
C SER A 139 -5.93 -14.17 5.44
N GLY A 140 -6.16 -15.08 6.39
CA GLY A 140 -5.26 -16.21 6.67
C GLY A 140 -3.93 -15.84 7.34
N LEU A 141 -3.77 -14.58 7.76
CA LEU A 141 -2.58 -14.10 8.47
C LEU A 141 -2.86 -13.95 9.95
N ARG A 142 -1.82 -14.14 10.77
CA ARG A 142 -1.87 -13.76 12.18
C ARG A 142 -1.73 -12.25 12.23
N ALA A 143 -2.81 -11.54 12.56
CA ALA A 143 -2.83 -10.09 12.60
C ALA A 143 -3.51 -9.54 13.86
N PHE A 144 -2.94 -8.46 14.39
CA PHE A 144 -3.49 -7.70 15.52
C PHE A 144 -3.75 -6.26 15.06
N VAL A 145 -4.97 -5.80 15.25
CA VAL A 145 -5.48 -4.56 14.67
C VAL A 145 -5.85 -3.59 15.79
N GLY A 146 -5.27 -2.39 15.75
CA GLY A 146 -5.50 -1.35 16.75
C GLY A 146 -6.84 -0.65 16.59
N PRO A 147 -7.19 0.27 17.50
CA PRO A 147 -8.36 1.12 17.34
C PRO A 147 -8.19 2.05 16.15
N SER A 148 -9.32 2.51 15.60
CA SER A 148 -9.33 3.56 14.59
C SER A 148 -9.48 4.94 15.25
N VAL A 149 -8.63 5.89 14.86
CA VAL A 149 -8.71 7.28 15.32
C VAL A 149 -9.23 8.13 14.18
N ALA A 150 -10.36 8.79 14.41
CA ALA A 150 -11.02 9.63 13.42
C ALA A 150 -10.91 11.10 13.79
N ARG A 151 -10.84 11.97 12.79
CA ARG A 151 -10.85 13.42 12.94
C ARG A 151 -11.66 14.07 11.81
N GLY A 152 -12.35 15.16 12.14
CA GLY A 152 -13.09 15.98 11.18
C GLY A 152 -14.54 15.54 10.90
N PHE A 153 -14.91 14.29 11.19
CA PHE A 153 -16.28 13.82 10.94
C PHE A 153 -17.30 14.43 11.90
N GLU A 154 -18.35 15.03 11.36
CA GLU A 154 -19.62 15.17 12.06
C GLU A 154 -20.22 13.78 12.32
N GLY A 155 -20.63 13.48 13.57
CA GLY A 155 -21.16 12.16 13.92
C GLY A 155 -20.10 11.05 13.94
N GLN A 156 -18.88 11.37 14.37
CA GLN A 156 -17.73 10.46 14.43
C GLN A 156 -18.03 9.06 14.97
N GLU A 157 -18.82 8.95 16.06
CA GLU A 157 -19.16 7.65 16.66
C GLU A 157 -19.96 6.76 15.69
N GLU A 158 -20.88 7.33 14.91
CA GLU A 158 -21.67 6.59 13.92
C GLU A 158 -20.79 6.09 12.76
N VAL A 159 -19.88 6.95 12.29
CA VAL A 159 -18.93 6.60 11.22
C VAL A 159 -17.99 5.49 11.70
N GLN A 160 -17.41 5.62 12.90
CA GLN A 160 -16.54 4.59 13.48
C GLN A 160 -17.27 3.25 13.65
N THR A 161 -18.52 3.27 14.12
CA THR A 161 -19.30 2.04 14.33
C THR A 161 -19.58 1.30 13.03
N LYS A 162 -19.83 2.01 11.93
CA LYS A 162 -20.14 1.37 10.64
C LYS A 162 -18.90 0.96 9.84
N LEU A 163 -17.73 1.49 10.18
CA LEU A 163 -16.45 1.10 9.62
C LEU A 163 -15.78 0.04 10.48
N ASP A 164 -16.51 -1.06 10.63
CA ASP A 164 -16.19 -2.20 11.48
C ASP A 164 -15.10 -3.11 10.88
N ASP A 165 -14.97 -4.32 11.45
CA ASP A 165 -14.04 -5.37 11.07
C ASP A 165 -14.37 -6.07 9.75
N SER A 166 -15.59 -5.87 9.21
CA SER A 166 -15.97 -6.39 7.89
C SER A 166 -15.33 -5.61 6.74
N LYS A 167 -14.79 -4.41 7.00
CA LYS A 167 -14.22 -3.55 5.97
C LYS A 167 -12.80 -3.97 5.60
N PRO A 168 -12.42 -3.87 4.30
CA PRO A 168 -11.10 -4.27 3.82
C PRO A 168 -10.05 -3.18 4.09
N TRP A 169 -9.85 -2.83 5.36
CA TRP A 169 -8.92 -1.77 5.81
C TRP A 169 -7.51 -1.94 5.25
N PHE A 170 -6.98 -3.16 5.30
CA PHE A 170 -5.61 -3.49 4.93
C PHE A 170 -5.54 -4.39 3.71
N ARG A 171 -6.60 -4.43 2.89
CA ARG A 171 -6.57 -5.17 1.62
C ARG A 171 -5.39 -4.74 0.77
N TYR A 172 -4.65 -5.74 0.28
CA TYR A 172 -3.39 -5.62 -0.48
C TYR A 172 -2.12 -5.36 0.36
N ALA A 173 -2.22 -5.19 1.68
CA ALA A 173 -1.05 -4.97 2.52
C ALA A 173 -0.08 -6.16 2.47
N ALA A 174 -0.62 -7.37 2.53
CA ALA A 174 0.17 -8.59 2.40
C ALA A 174 0.84 -8.62 1.02
N GLU A 175 0.11 -8.46 -0.07
CA GLU A 175 0.66 -8.47 -1.43
C GLU A 175 1.79 -7.46 -1.63
N SER A 176 1.72 -6.30 -0.97
CA SER A 176 2.71 -5.23 -1.02
C SER A 176 3.94 -5.43 -0.12
N ALA A 177 3.83 -6.25 0.92
CA ALA A 177 4.86 -6.37 1.94
C ALA A 177 6.22 -6.83 1.38
N ALA A 178 7.30 -6.29 1.97
CA ALA A 178 8.68 -6.69 1.74
C ALA A 178 8.89 -8.20 2.02
N PRO A 179 10.02 -8.79 1.60
CA PRO A 179 10.40 -10.17 1.93
C PRO A 179 10.83 -10.34 3.41
N ARG A 180 10.00 -9.87 4.33
CA ARG A 180 10.19 -9.94 5.79
C ARG A 180 9.03 -10.72 6.41
N ARG A 181 9.18 -11.12 7.67
CA ARG A 181 8.17 -11.96 8.33
C ARG A 181 7.05 -11.13 8.94
N VAL A 182 7.40 -10.02 9.57
CA VAL A 182 6.50 -9.20 10.38
C VAL A 182 6.46 -7.80 9.79
N HIS A 183 5.25 -7.26 9.69
CA HIS A 183 5.00 -5.94 9.09
C HIS A 183 4.03 -5.14 9.93
N LEU A 184 4.23 -3.82 9.96
CA LEU A 184 3.27 -2.85 10.42
C LEU A 184 2.61 -2.21 9.20
N VAL A 185 1.29 -2.14 9.21
CA VAL A 185 0.52 -1.47 8.17
C VAL A 185 -0.32 -0.36 8.77
N LYS A 186 -0.37 0.78 8.08
CA LYS A 186 -1.26 1.91 8.34
C LYS A 186 -2.26 2.03 7.20
N ALA A 187 -3.52 2.19 7.54
CA ALA A 187 -4.56 2.58 6.60
C ALA A 187 -5.15 3.91 7.04
N THR A 188 -5.13 4.90 6.16
CA THR A 188 -5.80 6.19 6.33
C THR A 188 -6.90 6.30 5.30
N ILE A 189 -8.15 6.32 5.75
CA ILE A 189 -9.29 6.54 4.88
C ILE A 189 -9.71 8.01 4.95
N LEU A 190 -10.09 8.56 3.80
CA LEU A 190 -10.49 9.97 3.67
C LEU A 190 -11.85 10.04 2.98
N VAL A 191 -12.73 10.92 3.46
CA VAL A 191 -13.98 11.25 2.78
C VAL A 191 -13.77 12.52 1.98
N GLN A 192 -13.91 12.41 0.66
CA GLN A 192 -13.98 13.57 -0.22
C GLN A 192 -15.32 14.30 -0.06
N GLU A 193 -15.38 15.59 -0.43
CA GLU A 193 -16.61 16.41 -0.36
C GLU A 193 -17.81 15.82 -1.14
N ASN A 194 -17.55 14.97 -2.13
CA ASN A 194 -18.56 14.28 -2.93
C ASN A 194 -19.06 12.97 -2.28
N GLY A 195 -18.59 12.63 -1.07
CA GLY A 195 -18.92 11.40 -0.34
C GLY A 195 -18.20 10.14 -0.84
N ILE A 196 -17.22 10.30 -1.73
CA ILE A 196 -16.32 9.21 -2.13
C ILE A 196 -15.31 8.98 -1.01
N TRP A 197 -15.09 7.70 -0.71
CA TRP A 197 -14.08 7.28 0.24
C TRP A 197 -12.83 6.88 -0.52
N ASP A 198 -11.70 7.45 -0.13
CA ASP A 198 -10.39 7.01 -0.58
C ASP A 198 -9.66 6.35 0.58
N ARG A 199 -8.69 5.51 0.25
CA ARG A 199 -7.79 4.92 1.24
C ARG A 199 -6.36 5.08 0.79
N GLU A 200 -5.54 5.60 1.68
CA GLU A 200 -4.09 5.48 1.64
C GLU A 200 -3.66 4.28 2.49
N LEU A 201 -2.82 3.42 1.93
CA LEU A 201 -2.27 2.23 2.58
C LEU A 201 -0.74 2.36 2.58
N GLU A 202 -0.16 2.24 3.76
CA GLU A 202 1.27 2.36 4.02
C GLU A 202 1.75 1.10 4.74
N ILE A 203 2.82 0.48 4.24
CA ILE A 203 3.43 -0.72 4.82
C ILE A 203 4.85 -0.37 5.25
N ASP A 204 5.12 -0.59 6.54
CA ASP A 204 6.38 -0.24 7.22
C ASP A 204 6.82 1.18 6.84
N GLY A 205 6.00 2.14 7.24
CA GLY A 205 6.13 3.54 6.86
C GLY A 205 5.85 3.72 5.37
N HIS A 206 6.81 4.33 4.67
CA HIS A 206 6.71 4.60 3.24
C HIS A 206 7.49 3.60 2.37
N GLU A 207 7.88 2.43 2.90
CA GLU A 207 8.50 1.39 2.06
C GLU A 207 7.58 1.04 0.89
N VAL A 208 6.27 0.94 1.17
CA VAL A 208 5.23 0.92 0.14
C VAL A 208 4.08 1.82 0.55
N ALA A 209 3.71 2.75 -0.32
CA ALA A 209 2.52 3.57 -0.18
C ALA A 209 1.61 3.41 -1.41
N HIS A 210 0.30 3.25 -1.18
CA HIS A 210 -0.69 3.12 -2.23
C HIS A 210 -1.97 3.90 -1.93
N HIS A 211 -2.47 4.58 -2.96
CA HIS A 211 -3.77 5.25 -2.94
C HIS A 211 -4.83 4.43 -3.69
N ASP A 212 -5.87 4.00 -2.97
CA ASP A 212 -7.01 3.21 -3.43
C ASP A 212 -8.25 4.13 -3.53
N PRO A 213 -8.51 4.72 -4.72
CA PRO A 213 -9.66 5.60 -4.89
C PRO A 213 -10.97 4.81 -4.93
N ASN A 214 -12.02 5.34 -4.32
CA ASN A 214 -13.32 4.66 -4.17
C ASN A 214 -13.26 3.39 -3.30
N TRP A 215 -12.53 3.44 -2.19
CA TRP A 215 -12.49 2.40 -1.18
C TRP A 215 -13.92 2.05 -0.70
N PRO A 216 -14.28 0.76 -0.58
CA PRO A 216 -15.66 0.32 -0.40
C PRO A 216 -16.13 0.45 1.06
N ALA A 217 -16.23 1.69 1.57
CA ALA A 217 -16.73 1.98 2.91
C ALA A 217 -18.15 1.44 3.16
N GLY A 218 -18.99 1.43 2.12
CA GLY A 218 -20.38 0.95 2.21
C GLY A 218 -21.30 1.88 3.01
N ILE A 219 -20.86 3.11 3.27
CA ILE A 219 -21.62 4.15 3.97
C ILE A 219 -21.45 5.49 3.25
N ALA A 220 -22.49 6.32 3.28
CA ALA A 220 -22.39 7.71 2.85
C ALA A 220 -21.95 8.57 4.04
N CYS A 221 -21.01 9.49 3.81
CA CYS A 221 -20.65 10.55 4.75
C CYS A 221 -20.53 11.84 3.94
N GLN A 222 -21.13 12.92 4.45
CA GLN A 222 -21.12 14.23 3.80
C GLN A 222 -20.13 15.21 4.44
N SER A 223 -19.59 14.85 5.60
CA SER A 223 -18.62 15.65 6.33
C SER A 223 -17.21 15.17 5.96
N PRO A 224 -16.34 16.04 5.44
CA PRO A 224 -14.96 15.68 5.15
C PRO A 224 -14.24 15.35 6.46
N GLY A 225 -13.44 14.31 6.42
CA GLY A 225 -12.70 13.83 7.57
C GLY A 225 -11.82 12.67 7.18
N TYR A 226 -11.00 12.23 8.12
CA TYR A 226 -10.14 11.07 7.92
C TYR A 226 -10.15 10.16 9.14
N MET A 227 -9.85 8.89 8.91
CA MET A 227 -9.67 7.89 9.95
C MET A 227 -8.42 7.08 9.69
N THR A 228 -7.59 6.94 10.71
CA THR A 228 -6.35 6.16 10.63
C THR A 228 -6.44 4.93 11.51
N ARG A 229 -5.93 3.80 11.02
CA ARG A 229 -5.87 2.53 11.74
C ARG A 229 -4.55 1.82 11.44
N PHE A 230 -4.02 1.12 12.43
CA PHE A 230 -2.79 0.34 12.31
C PHE A 230 -3.05 -1.14 12.59
N ALA A 231 -2.23 -2.00 11.98
CA ALA A 231 -2.19 -3.42 12.30
C ALA A 231 -0.76 -3.97 12.18
N VAL A 232 -0.43 -4.94 13.03
CA VAL A 232 0.76 -5.78 12.88
C VAL A 232 0.33 -7.12 12.34
N PHE A 233 0.96 -7.62 11.28
CA PHE A 233 0.71 -8.96 10.75
C PHE A 233 1.98 -9.76 10.51
N GLU A 234 1.85 -11.08 10.55
CA GLU A 234 2.94 -12.03 10.36
C GLU A 234 2.60 -13.07 9.30
N TYR A 235 3.57 -13.35 8.43
CA TYR A 235 3.57 -14.57 7.63
C TYR A 235 3.92 -15.78 8.50
N PRO A 236 3.18 -16.90 8.40
CA PRO A 236 3.48 -18.09 9.18
C PRO A 236 4.95 -18.50 9.03
N ARG A 237 5.63 -18.88 10.13
CA ARG A 237 7.06 -19.25 10.12
C ARG A 237 7.43 -20.33 9.09
N ASN A 238 6.50 -21.23 8.78
CA ASN A 238 6.69 -22.31 7.82
C ASN A 238 6.15 -21.96 6.42
N SER A 239 5.77 -20.71 6.17
CA SER A 239 5.27 -20.25 4.89
C SER A 239 6.40 -20.07 3.89
N GLN A 240 6.16 -20.50 2.65
CA GLN A 240 7.06 -20.19 1.52
C GLN A 240 6.90 -18.75 1.03
N ALA A 241 5.99 -17.96 1.61
CA ALA A 241 5.71 -16.58 1.17
C ALA A 241 6.96 -15.68 1.21
N ILE A 242 7.76 -15.77 2.27
CA ILE A 242 8.98 -14.95 2.40
C ILE A 242 9.99 -15.33 1.31
N ALA A 243 10.30 -16.62 1.17
CA ALA A 243 11.22 -17.11 0.13
C ALA A 243 10.74 -16.77 -1.29
N HIS A 244 9.43 -16.92 -1.55
CA HIS A 244 8.85 -16.55 -2.84
C HIS A 244 8.95 -15.04 -3.12
N ARG A 245 8.79 -14.19 -2.09
CA ARG A 245 8.97 -12.73 -2.22
C ARG A 245 10.42 -12.34 -2.43
N GLN A 246 11.36 -13.00 -1.75
CA GLN A 246 12.79 -12.80 -1.98
C GLN A 246 13.15 -13.12 -3.43
N GLU A 247 12.62 -14.22 -3.95
CA GLU A 247 12.81 -14.59 -5.36
C GLU A 247 12.16 -13.60 -6.31
N LEU A 248 10.95 -13.10 -5.98
CA LEU A 248 10.29 -12.06 -6.76
C LEU A 248 11.08 -10.76 -6.82
N GLU A 249 11.54 -10.27 -5.67
CA GLU A 249 12.35 -9.05 -5.58
C GLU A 249 13.66 -9.20 -6.35
N ARG A 250 14.37 -10.33 -6.16
CA ARG A 250 15.56 -10.69 -6.92
C ARG A 250 15.30 -10.69 -8.43
N THR A 251 14.15 -11.21 -8.87
CA THR A 251 13.77 -11.24 -10.28
C THR A 251 13.47 -9.84 -10.82
N ILE A 252 12.76 -9.00 -10.05
CA ILE A 252 12.47 -7.61 -10.43
C ILE A 252 13.76 -6.79 -10.51
N ASP A 253 14.63 -6.85 -9.51
CA ASP A 253 15.89 -6.11 -9.49
C ASP A 253 16.81 -6.52 -10.64
N TYR A 254 16.93 -7.83 -10.89
CA TYR A 254 17.72 -8.31 -12.01
C TYR A 254 17.16 -7.77 -13.34
N PHE A 255 15.83 -7.79 -13.51
CA PHE A 255 15.18 -7.24 -14.70
C PHE A 255 15.47 -5.75 -14.86
N ILE A 256 15.33 -4.95 -13.79
CA ILE A 256 15.62 -3.51 -13.78
C ILE A 256 17.07 -3.23 -14.21
N ASP A 257 18.04 -3.93 -13.61
CA ASP A 257 19.46 -3.67 -13.81
C ASP A 257 19.99 -4.01 -15.20
N HIS A 258 19.32 -4.94 -15.89
CA HIS A 258 19.78 -5.46 -17.16
C HIS A 258 18.90 -5.02 -18.33
N PHE A 259 17.77 -4.35 -18.08
CA PHE A 259 16.80 -3.95 -19.10
C PHE A 259 17.43 -3.17 -20.25
N SER A 260 18.27 -2.17 -19.94
CA SER A 260 18.92 -1.29 -20.93
C SER A 260 20.14 -1.92 -21.61
N ASN A 261 20.66 -3.02 -21.09
CA ASN A 261 21.94 -3.60 -21.47
C ASN A 261 21.83 -4.76 -22.47
N VAL A 262 20.61 -5.08 -22.90
CA VAL A 262 20.29 -6.16 -23.83
C VAL A 262 19.72 -5.63 -25.14
N GLU A 263 19.82 -6.42 -26.21
CA GLU A 263 19.25 -6.06 -27.52
C GLU A 263 17.71 -6.05 -27.51
N SER A 264 17.10 -6.93 -26.72
CA SER A 264 15.64 -7.05 -26.61
C SER A 264 15.23 -7.62 -25.26
N VAL A 265 13.97 -7.36 -24.87
CA VAL A 265 13.39 -7.93 -23.65
C VAL A 265 13.29 -9.46 -23.72
N ASP A 266 13.03 -10.02 -24.90
CA ASP A 266 13.05 -11.48 -25.11
C ASP A 266 14.44 -12.06 -24.78
N ALA A 267 15.52 -11.40 -25.22
CA ALA A 267 16.89 -11.83 -24.90
C ALA A 267 17.18 -11.75 -23.39
N LEU A 268 16.69 -10.72 -22.70
CA LEU A 268 16.81 -10.62 -21.24
C LEU A 268 16.04 -11.75 -20.54
N MET A 269 14.81 -12.02 -20.95
CA MET A 269 14.01 -13.10 -20.36
C MET A 269 14.68 -14.47 -20.55
N GLU A 270 15.20 -14.77 -21.74
CA GLU A 270 15.97 -15.98 -22.02
C GLU A 270 17.22 -16.07 -21.13
N GLN A 271 17.98 -14.97 -21.04
CA GLN A 271 19.17 -14.89 -20.18
C GLN A 271 18.84 -15.11 -18.70
N MET A 272 17.71 -14.60 -18.19
CA MET A 272 17.27 -14.82 -16.82
C MET A 272 16.91 -16.30 -16.61
N ILE A 273 16.17 -16.91 -17.54
CA ILE A 273 15.80 -18.32 -17.45
C ILE A 273 17.05 -19.22 -17.46
N ASP A 274 18.04 -18.94 -18.30
CA ASP A 274 19.31 -19.67 -18.37
C ASP A 274 20.13 -19.54 -17.08
N GLN A 275 19.97 -18.43 -16.34
CA GLN A 275 20.56 -18.22 -15.01
C GLN A 275 19.78 -18.86 -13.86
N GLY A 276 18.69 -19.58 -14.16
CA GLY A 276 17.93 -20.34 -13.18
C GLY A 276 16.82 -19.55 -12.47
N PHE A 277 16.42 -18.39 -13.00
CA PHE A 277 15.20 -17.72 -12.54
C PHE A 277 13.95 -18.51 -12.96
N ASP A 278 12.89 -18.43 -12.16
CA ASP A 278 11.62 -19.10 -12.49
C ASP A 278 10.98 -18.48 -13.76
N PRO A 279 10.73 -19.28 -14.83
CA PRO A 279 10.22 -18.73 -16.08
C PRO A 279 8.83 -18.09 -15.98
N ASP A 280 7.96 -18.60 -15.10
CA ASP A 280 6.62 -18.04 -14.95
C ASP A 280 6.69 -16.69 -14.22
N MET A 281 7.60 -16.55 -13.25
CA MET A 281 7.89 -15.29 -12.56
C MET A 281 8.56 -14.26 -13.47
N VAL A 282 9.54 -14.65 -14.29
CA VAL A 282 10.21 -13.75 -15.26
C VAL A 282 9.19 -13.11 -16.20
N HIS A 283 8.29 -13.90 -16.78
CA HIS A 283 7.22 -13.38 -17.63
C HIS A 283 6.23 -12.50 -16.86
N ASP A 284 5.89 -12.86 -15.62
CA ASP A 284 5.00 -12.02 -14.81
C ASP A 284 5.65 -10.67 -14.45
N VAL A 285 6.97 -10.65 -14.20
CA VAL A 285 7.76 -9.42 -14.00
C VAL A 285 7.73 -8.56 -15.27
N GLU A 286 8.07 -9.12 -16.42
CA GLU A 286 8.03 -8.39 -17.70
C GLU A 286 6.64 -7.78 -17.95
N SER A 287 5.58 -8.56 -17.80
CA SER A 287 4.24 -8.13 -18.18
C SER A 287 3.56 -7.23 -17.13
N THR A 288 3.96 -7.31 -15.86
CA THR A 288 3.26 -6.65 -14.74
C THR A 288 4.10 -5.57 -14.07
N ALA A 289 5.39 -5.80 -13.82
CA ALA A 289 6.25 -4.80 -13.18
C ALA A 289 6.43 -3.56 -14.06
N THR A 290 6.49 -3.75 -15.38
CA THR A 290 6.64 -2.65 -16.35
C THR A 290 5.44 -1.71 -16.37
N ILE A 291 4.23 -2.19 -16.03
CA ILE A 291 3.05 -1.35 -15.81
C ILE A 291 3.25 -0.45 -14.59
N ALA A 292 3.77 -0.99 -13.49
CA ALA A 292 4.07 -0.21 -12.29
C ALA A 292 5.09 0.90 -12.59
N PHE A 293 6.22 0.55 -13.23
CA PHE A 293 7.26 1.52 -13.61
C PHE A 293 6.74 2.63 -14.50
N GLY A 294 5.95 2.30 -15.53
CA GLY A 294 5.36 3.30 -16.41
C GLY A 294 4.39 4.23 -15.70
N ARG A 295 3.51 3.69 -14.84
CA ARG A 295 2.57 4.51 -14.06
C ARG A 295 3.26 5.42 -13.06
N THR A 296 4.34 4.96 -12.42
CA THR A 296 5.16 5.82 -11.55
C THR A 296 5.84 6.93 -12.34
N TYR A 297 6.37 6.64 -13.53
CA TYR A 297 7.01 7.66 -14.38
C TYR A 297 6.05 8.78 -14.79
N PHE A 298 4.80 8.44 -15.10
CA PHE A 298 3.75 9.40 -15.43
C PHE A 298 2.92 9.87 -14.23
N GLN A 299 3.35 9.57 -13.00
CA GLN A 299 2.66 10.02 -11.79
C GLN A 299 2.56 11.56 -11.76
N GLY A 300 1.43 12.07 -11.26
CA GLY A 300 1.16 13.52 -11.20
C GLY A 300 0.70 14.15 -12.52
N ARG A 301 0.60 13.39 -13.63
CA ARG A 301 0.09 13.89 -14.92
C ARG A 301 -1.44 13.82 -15.08
N GLY A 302 -2.16 13.39 -14.05
CA GLY A 302 -3.62 13.31 -14.04
C GLY A 302 -4.25 12.23 -14.93
N ILE A 303 -3.45 11.34 -15.51
CA ILE A 303 -3.90 10.28 -16.42
C ILE A 303 -4.83 9.32 -15.68
N GLN A 304 -5.96 8.97 -16.30
CA GLN A 304 -6.94 8.05 -15.73
C GLN A 304 -6.63 6.61 -16.15
N TYR A 305 -5.83 5.92 -15.33
CA TYR A 305 -5.53 4.51 -15.51
C TYR A 305 -6.68 3.60 -15.05
N SER A 306 -6.75 2.40 -15.63
CA SER A 306 -7.61 1.34 -15.08
C SER A 306 -6.99 0.76 -13.80
N PRO A 307 -7.74 0.59 -12.71
CA PRO A 307 -7.24 -0.10 -11.50
C PRO A 307 -7.17 -1.62 -11.69
N THR A 308 -7.72 -2.15 -12.78
CA THR A 308 -7.77 -3.58 -13.10
C THR A 308 -7.10 -3.88 -14.44
N ILE A 309 -6.72 -5.15 -14.61
CA ILE A 309 -6.27 -5.75 -15.86
C ILE A 309 -7.22 -6.86 -16.30
N ILE A 310 -7.08 -7.27 -17.56
CA ILE A 310 -7.62 -8.51 -18.10
C ILE A 310 -6.52 -9.57 -18.06
N ARG A 311 -6.64 -10.58 -17.21
CA ARG A 311 -5.64 -11.65 -17.09
C ARG A 311 -6.01 -12.82 -18.01
N ALA A 312 -5.14 -13.15 -18.96
CA ALA A 312 -5.31 -14.30 -19.85
C ALA A 312 -4.47 -15.47 -19.32
N ARG A 313 -5.13 -16.53 -18.83
CA ARG A 313 -4.47 -17.66 -18.16
C ARG A 313 -4.04 -18.75 -19.13
N ARG A 314 -2.95 -19.45 -18.83
CA ARG A 314 -2.49 -20.65 -19.58
C ARG A 314 -3.58 -21.73 -19.67
N SER A 315 -4.46 -21.81 -18.67
CA SER A 315 -5.60 -22.75 -18.62
C SER A 315 -6.72 -22.46 -19.64
N GLY A 316 -6.64 -21.34 -20.37
CA GLY A 316 -7.69 -20.87 -21.27
C GLY A 316 -8.72 -19.96 -20.62
N LYS A 317 -8.63 -19.72 -19.31
CA LYS A 317 -9.52 -18.80 -18.58
C LYS A 317 -9.13 -17.34 -18.84
N VAL A 318 -10.12 -16.48 -19.05
CA VAL A 318 -9.96 -15.02 -19.12
C VAL A 318 -10.62 -14.38 -17.89
N GLU A 319 -9.87 -13.55 -17.17
CA GLU A 319 -10.34 -12.86 -15.95
C GLU A 319 -10.36 -11.35 -16.21
N PRO A 320 -11.53 -10.72 -16.43
CA PRO A 320 -11.61 -9.39 -17.03
C PRO A 320 -11.37 -8.21 -16.07
N ASN A 321 -11.38 -8.44 -14.76
CA ASN A 321 -11.35 -7.40 -13.73
C ASN A 321 -10.43 -7.79 -12.57
N VAL A 322 -9.21 -8.24 -12.87
CA VAL A 322 -8.23 -8.56 -11.81
C VAL A 322 -7.62 -7.25 -11.30
N PRO A 323 -7.77 -6.89 -10.01
CA PRO A 323 -7.16 -5.67 -9.47
C PRO A 323 -5.64 -5.74 -9.58
N LEU A 324 -5.00 -4.69 -10.10
CA LEU A 324 -3.53 -4.65 -10.21
C LEU A 324 -2.86 -4.81 -8.83
N MET A 325 -3.41 -4.15 -7.82
CA MET A 325 -2.96 -4.24 -6.43
C MET A 325 -3.10 -5.63 -5.81
N SER A 326 -3.83 -6.55 -6.45
CA SER A 326 -3.87 -7.96 -6.00
C SER A 326 -2.69 -8.79 -6.52
N LEU A 327 -1.83 -8.20 -7.37
CA LEU A 327 -0.68 -8.88 -7.95
C LEU A 327 0.59 -8.51 -7.17
N PRO A 328 1.23 -9.46 -6.46
CA PRO A 328 2.46 -9.18 -5.72
C PRO A 328 3.56 -8.52 -6.56
N VAL A 329 3.70 -8.94 -7.82
CA VAL A 329 4.67 -8.39 -8.79
C VAL A 329 4.45 -6.89 -9.01
N TYR A 330 3.19 -6.46 -9.19
CA TYR A 330 2.87 -5.05 -9.40
C TYR A 330 3.22 -4.21 -8.17
N ASN A 331 2.81 -4.67 -6.98
CA ASN A 331 3.05 -3.93 -5.74
C ASN A 331 4.54 -3.83 -5.40
N ARG A 332 5.27 -4.93 -5.55
CA ARG A 332 6.71 -4.94 -5.26
C ARG A 332 7.46 -4.07 -6.26
N ALA A 333 7.05 -4.06 -7.53
CA ALA A 333 7.61 -3.16 -8.53
C ALA A 333 7.36 -1.68 -8.21
N LEU A 334 6.17 -1.32 -7.70
CA LEU A 334 5.91 0.06 -7.25
C LEU A 334 6.89 0.50 -6.17
N ALA A 335 7.13 -0.37 -5.18
CA ALA A 335 8.03 -0.09 -4.08
C ALA A 335 9.50 0.04 -4.52
N LEU A 336 9.95 -0.81 -5.44
CA LEU A 336 11.32 -0.79 -5.96
C LEU A 336 11.58 0.34 -6.96
N CYS A 337 10.52 0.96 -7.51
CA CYS A 337 10.64 1.97 -8.55
C CYS A 337 11.42 3.21 -8.11
N SER A 338 11.25 3.66 -6.85
CA SER A 338 12.00 4.82 -6.34
C SER A 338 13.50 4.52 -6.27
N ALA A 339 13.87 3.36 -5.71
CA ALA A 339 15.26 2.92 -5.65
C ALA A 339 15.86 2.70 -7.06
N ALA A 340 15.08 2.18 -8.00
CA ALA A 340 15.50 2.03 -9.39
C ALA A 340 15.84 3.38 -10.03
N ARG A 341 15.01 4.42 -9.79
CA ARG A 341 15.24 5.77 -10.30
C ARG A 341 16.53 6.41 -9.77
N GLU A 342 16.89 6.13 -8.52
CA GLU A 342 18.12 6.64 -7.92
C GLU A 342 19.37 5.90 -8.40
N ARG A 343 19.22 4.63 -8.77
CA ARG A 343 20.32 3.75 -9.16
C ARG A 343 20.65 3.81 -10.66
N LEU A 344 19.65 3.94 -11.52
CA LEU A 344 19.81 3.96 -12.98
C LEU A 344 20.06 5.39 -13.48
N SER A 345 20.69 5.53 -14.66
CA SER A 345 20.66 6.81 -15.37
C SER A 345 19.25 7.15 -15.85
N GLU A 346 18.98 8.43 -16.10
CA GLU A 346 17.67 8.88 -16.58
C GLU A 346 17.24 8.17 -17.89
N GLU A 347 18.18 7.94 -18.81
CA GLU A 347 17.90 7.26 -20.08
C GLU A 347 17.52 5.78 -19.86
N GLU A 348 18.25 5.08 -19.00
CA GLU A 348 17.98 3.68 -18.65
C GLU A 348 16.64 3.53 -17.94
N PHE A 349 16.38 4.39 -16.95
CA PHE A 349 15.13 4.42 -16.21
C PHE A 349 13.95 4.75 -17.13
N GLN A 350 14.09 5.75 -18.00
CA GLN A 350 13.07 6.12 -18.97
C GLN A 350 12.77 4.95 -19.92
N SER A 351 13.80 4.27 -20.45
CA SER A 351 13.65 3.12 -21.35
C SER A 351 12.82 2.01 -20.70
N LEU A 352 13.12 1.68 -19.44
CA LEU A 352 12.34 0.73 -18.64
C LEU A 352 10.88 1.15 -18.48
N CYS A 353 10.64 2.41 -18.11
CA CYS A 353 9.30 2.94 -17.84
C CYS A 353 8.41 3.03 -19.09
N ILE A 354 8.99 3.25 -20.27
CA ILE A 354 8.23 3.43 -21.51
C ILE A 354 7.92 2.13 -22.25
N TYR A 355 8.45 1.00 -21.81
CA TYR A 355 8.32 -0.29 -22.51
C TYR A 355 6.88 -0.82 -22.62
N ASN A 356 6.07 -0.66 -21.56
CA ASN A 356 4.75 -1.29 -21.49
C ASN A 356 3.72 -0.65 -22.45
N ALA A 357 2.63 -1.39 -22.74
CA ALA A 357 1.58 -0.96 -23.67
C ALA A 357 0.86 0.35 -23.28
N GLU A 358 0.69 0.63 -21.98
CA GLU A 358 0.07 1.87 -21.51
C GLU A 358 0.99 3.07 -21.80
N SER A 359 2.28 2.95 -21.50
CA SER A 359 3.28 3.96 -21.82
C SER A 359 3.41 4.19 -23.34
N GLN A 360 3.43 3.13 -24.14
CA GLN A 360 3.48 3.24 -25.60
C GLN A 360 2.26 3.97 -26.17
N ALA A 361 1.06 3.71 -25.64
CA ALA A 361 -0.14 4.45 -26.04
C ALA A 361 -0.04 5.95 -25.71
N LEU A 362 0.58 6.30 -24.58
CA LEU A 362 0.83 7.69 -24.19
C LEU A 362 1.86 8.36 -25.09
N LEU A 363 2.95 7.66 -25.43
CA LEU A 363 3.96 8.17 -26.37
C LEU A 363 3.36 8.45 -27.75
N GLN A 364 2.59 7.50 -28.30
CA GLN A 364 1.89 7.69 -29.57
C GLN A 364 0.92 8.87 -29.54
N ALA A 365 0.24 9.09 -28.40
CA ALA A 365 -0.64 10.23 -28.23
C ALA A 365 0.16 11.56 -28.23
N ILE A 366 1.27 11.60 -27.52
CA ILE A 366 2.17 12.77 -27.45
C ILE A 366 2.78 13.08 -28.83
N GLU A 367 3.26 12.07 -29.54
CA GLU A 367 3.74 12.19 -30.93
C GLU A 367 2.63 12.66 -31.88
N GLY A 368 1.39 12.27 -31.61
CA GLY A 368 0.18 12.73 -32.30
C GLY A 368 -0.26 14.16 -31.96
N GLY A 369 0.45 14.87 -31.07
CA GLY A 369 0.21 16.26 -30.72
C GLY A 369 -0.52 16.49 -29.39
N VAL A 370 -0.73 15.46 -28.57
CA VAL A 370 -1.22 15.63 -27.19
C VAL A 370 -0.17 16.37 -26.37
N THR A 371 -0.58 17.46 -25.74
CA THR A 371 0.28 18.26 -24.86
C THR A 371 0.17 17.78 -23.42
N ALA A 372 1.06 18.26 -22.55
CA ALA A 372 1.02 17.96 -21.12
C ALA A 372 -0.33 18.37 -20.47
N GLN A 373 -0.98 19.42 -20.99
CA GLN A 373 -2.27 19.90 -20.52
C GLN A 373 -3.43 18.96 -20.89
N ASP A 374 -3.26 18.11 -21.90
CA ASP A 374 -4.28 17.18 -22.38
C ASP A 374 -4.25 15.83 -21.63
N LEU A 375 -3.12 15.50 -20.98
CA LEU A 375 -2.91 14.23 -20.27
C LEU A 375 -3.99 13.91 -19.21
N PRO A 376 -4.50 14.88 -18.42
CA PRO A 376 -5.60 14.60 -17.48
C PRO A 376 -6.90 14.14 -18.13
N GLY A 377 -7.09 14.43 -19.42
CA GLY A 377 -8.24 13.98 -20.21
C GLY A 377 -8.09 12.58 -20.79
N ILE A 378 -6.90 11.98 -20.72
CA ILE A 378 -6.64 10.64 -21.23
C ILE A 378 -7.16 9.60 -20.24
N LYS A 379 -7.96 8.68 -20.77
CA LYS A 379 -8.43 7.50 -20.06
C LYS A 379 -7.96 6.24 -20.75
N LEU A 380 -7.18 5.45 -20.04
CA LEU A 380 -6.69 4.16 -20.49
C LEU A 380 -7.64 3.05 -20.05
N TYR A 381 -7.76 2.02 -20.88
CA TYR A 381 -8.52 0.81 -20.60
C TYR A 381 -7.62 -0.25 -19.95
N PRO A 382 -8.18 -1.27 -19.28
CA PRO A 382 -7.39 -2.37 -18.73
C PRO A 382 -6.43 -2.97 -19.77
N SER A 383 -5.15 -3.10 -19.42
CA SER A 383 -4.22 -3.91 -20.22
C SER A 383 -4.56 -5.39 -20.14
N ILE A 384 -4.31 -6.11 -21.23
CA ILE A 384 -4.34 -7.56 -21.26
C ILE A 384 -2.96 -8.06 -20.83
N VAL A 385 -2.91 -8.83 -19.76
CA VAL A 385 -1.67 -9.39 -19.22
C VAL A 385 -1.71 -10.91 -19.43
N PRO A 386 -0.93 -11.45 -20.38
CA PRO A 386 -0.87 -12.88 -20.63
C PRO A 386 -0.04 -13.60 -19.57
N GLN A 387 -0.44 -14.83 -19.23
CA GLN A 387 0.48 -15.78 -18.61
C GLN A 387 1.39 -16.39 -19.67
N ARG A 388 2.61 -16.76 -19.27
CA ARG A 388 3.53 -17.52 -20.13
C ARG A 388 2.85 -18.74 -20.75
N GLY A 389 3.00 -18.92 -22.06
CA GLY A 389 2.44 -20.07 -22.80
C GLY A 389 0.91 -20.02 -22.98
N VAL A 390 0.29 -18.85 -22.86
CA VAL A 390 -1.12 -18.66 -23.22
C VAL A 390 -1.36 -18.96 -24.70
N SER A 391 -2.50 -19.58 -25.02
CA SER A 391 -2.86 -19.88 -26.40
C SER A 391 -3.36 -18.64 -27.15
N GLN A 392 -3.22 -18.60 -28.47
CA GLN A 392 -3.80 -17.55 -29.31
C GLN A 392 -5.31 -17.43 -29.11
N GLN A 393 -6.03 -18.56 -29.01
CA GLN A 393 -7.47 -18.56 -28.76
C GLN A 393 -7.85 -17.83 -27.46
N THR A 394 -7.05 -17.97 -26.40
CA THR A 394 -7.27 -17.28 -25.13
C THR A 394 -6.96 -15.80 -25.23
N MET A 395 -5.91 -15.44 -26.00
CA MET A 395 -5.60 -14.04 -26.30
C MET A 395 -6.72 -13.37 -27.10
N ASP A 396 -7.24 -14.05 -28.12
CA ASP A 396 -8.38 -13.55 -28.91
C ASP A 396 -9.62 -13.35 -28.01
N ALA A 397 -9.86 -14.27 -27.07
CA ALA A 397 -10.95 -14.13 -26.10
C ALA A 397 -10.73 -12.93 -25.15
N ALA A 398 -9.50 -12.69 -24.70
CA ALA A 398 -9.17 -11.52 -23.88
C ALA A 398 -9.31 -10.20 -24.67
N MET A 399 -8.89 -10.19 -25.94
CA MET A 399 -9.11 -9.07 -26.86
C MET A 399 -10.59 -8.79 -27.06
N ALA A 400 -11.42 -9.82 -27.27
CA ALA A 400 -12.87 -9.65 -27.41
C ALA A 400 -13.52 -9.04 -26.16
N VAL A 401 -13.02 -9.35 -24.95
CA VAL A 401 -13.45 -8.68 -23.71
C VAL A 401 -13.11 -7.20 -23.75
N LEU A 402 -11.87 -6.85 -24.09
CA LEU A 402 -11.41 -5.46 -24.18
C LEU A 402 -12.21 -4.67 -25.23
N GLU A 403 -12.40 -5.24 -26.42
CA GLU A 403 -13.23 -4.65 -27.49
C GLU A 403 -14.68 -4.45 -27.05
N GLY A 404 -15.24 -5.39 -26.29
CA GLY A 404 -16.57 -5.27 -25.68
C GLY A 404 -16.66 -4.08 -24.71
N MET A 405 -15.61 -3.80 -23.94
CA MET A 405 -15.54 -2.62 -23.07
C MET A 405 -15.48 -1.31 -23.88
N LEU A 406 -14.71 -1.29 -24.97
CA LEU A 406 -14.62 -0.16 -25.90
C LEU A 406 -15.97 0.11 -26.61
N GLY A 407 -16.64 -0.95 -27.05
CA GLY A 407 -17.91 -0.90 -27.79
C GLY A 407 -19.09 -0.38 -26.97
N LYS A 408 -19.21 -0.81 -25.71
CA LYS A 408 -20.28 -0.32 -24.80
C LYS A 408 -20.20 1.19 -24.57
N LYS A 409 -18.99 1.73 -24.43
CA LYS A 409 -18.78 3.18 -24.25
C LYS A 409 -19.01 4.01 -25.51
N ARG A 410 -18.76 3.45 -26.71
CA ARG A 410 -19.14 4.11 -27.97
C ARG A 410 -20.66 4.19 -28.12
N GLN A 411 -21.41 3.18 -27.66
CA GLN A 411 -22.88 3.21 -27.69
C GLN A 411 -23.48 4.27 -26.76
N ASP A 412 -22.88 4.57 -25.61
CA ASP A 412 -23.37 5.62 -24.70
C ASP A 412 -23.25 7.05 -25.29
N LYS A 413 -22.37 7.29 -26.27
CA LYS A 413 -22.35 8.55 -27.03
C LYS A 413 -23.38 8.61 -28.17
N THR A 414 -23.99 7.48 -28.53
CA THR A 414 -25.03 7.38 -29.56
C THR A 414 -26.31 6.80 -28.99
N LYS A 415 -27.02 7.58 -28.16
CA LYS A 415 -28.50 7.68 -28.10
C LYS A 415 -28.94 8.60 -26.95
N LYS A 416 -28.74 9.91 -27.11
CA LYS A 416 -29.85 10.83 -26.81
C LYS A 416 -30.55 11.11 -28.14
N PRO A 417 -31.75 10.56 -28.37
CA PRO A 417 -32.62 11.10 -29.39
C PRO A 417 -32.86 12.57 -29.03
N TRP A 418 -32.65 13.49 -29.96
CA TRP A 418 -32.74 14.95 -29.86
C TRP A 418 -34.15 15.52 -29.54
N TRP A 419 -35.04 14.69 -28.96
CA TRP A 419 -36.48 14.93 -28.80
C TRP A 419 -37.06 14.31 -27.51
N LYS A 420 -36.30 14.30 -26.41
CA LYS A 420 -36.87 14.14 -25.05
C LYS A 420 -36.32 15.20 -24.11
N PHE A 421 -37.14 16.22 -23.87
CA PHE A 421 -37.05 17.17 -22.76
C PHE A 421 -37.39 16.45 -21.45
N TRP A 422 -36.58 16.64 -20.40
CA TRP A 422 -36.98 16.96 -19.02
C TRP A 422 -35.81 17.69 -18.36
#